data_AF-A0A7W4JEJ6-F1
#
_entry.id   AF-A0A7W4JEJ6-F1
#
_cell.length_a   1.000
_cell.length_b   1.000
_cell.length_c   1.000
_cell.angle_alpha   90.00
_cell.angle_beta   90.00
_cell.angle_gamma   90.00
#
_symmetry.space_group_name_H-M   'P 1'
#
loop_
_entity.id
_entity.type
_entity.pdbx_description
1 polymer ?
#
loop_
_entity_poly.entity_id
_entity_poly.type
_entity_poly.pdbx_seq_one_letter_code
_entity_poly.pdbx_strand_id
1 'polypeptide(L)'
;MMVIMGKATGAARKRARPFRLSGSNGIWNHVEGAGIGLVIALGLILLLAVHGPANGQDVPADKTDAVRVAYDAADLRDAAHARGLLARLDHAALVACGDDRASLDALRAAIARSDCRQQALAQAVARIGAPVLNAALHDTPPA
;
A
#
# COMPACT_ATOMS: atom_id res chain seq x y z
N MET A 1 17.16 11.72 -34.41
CA MET A 1 17.06 11.19 -35.77
C MET A 1 17.10 9.68 -35.70
N MET A 2 16.00 8.98 -36.01
CA MET A 2 15.94 7.82 -36.90
C MET A 2 14.48 7.35 -36.96
N VAL A 3 13.99 7.21 -38.19
CA VAL A 3 12.62 6.80 -38.55
C VAL A 3 12.71 5.38 -39.08
N ILE A 4 11.75 4.52 -38.75
CA ILE A 4 11.52 3.27 -39.48
C ILE A 4 10.12 3.34 -40.09
N MET A 5 10.09 3.16 -41.41
CA MET A 5 8.97 3.35 -42.31
C MET A 5 8.86 2.14 -43.23
N GLY A 6 7.62 1.75 -43.55
CA GLY A 6 7.26 0.79 -44.61
C GLY A 6 6.37 -0.35 -44.10
N LYS A 7 5.27 -0.76 -44.77
CA LYS A 7 4.87 -0.54 -46.16
C LYS A 7 3.38 -0.90 -46.37
N ALA A 8 2.65 0.03 -46.98
CA ALA A 8 1.57 -0.03 -48.00
C ALA A 8 1.05 -1.43 -48.46
N THR A 9 -0.20 -1.68 -48.89
CA THR A 9 -1.38 -0.85 -49.29
C THR A 9 -2.52 -1.79 -49.78
N GLY A 10 -3.77 -1.29 -49.70
CA GLY A 10 -4.84 -1.53 -50.68
C GLY A 10 -5.84 -2.64 -50.34
N ALA A 11 -7.13 -2.57 -50.64
CA ALA A 11 -7.98 -1.57 -51.27
C ALA A 11 -9.44 -2.03 -51.04
N ALA A 12 -10.40 -1.10 -50.95
CA ALA A 12 -11.70 -1.17 -51.63
C ALA A 12 -12.68 -0.14 -51.06
N ARG A 13 -12.98 0.87 -51.87
CA ARG A 13 -14.13 1.76 -51.70
C ARG A 13 -15.42 0.99 -51.96
N LYS A 14 -16.45 1.18 -51.14
CA LYS A 14 -17.82 1.34 -51.63
C LYS A 14 -18.50 2.48 -50.88
N ARG A 15 -18.86 3.53 -51.62
CA ARG A 15 -19.82 4.55 -51.20
C ARG A 15 -21.22 4.01 -51.50
N ALA A 16 -22.08 3.98 -50.49
CA ALA A 16 -23.52 4.11 -50.65
C ALA A 16 -24.02 4.99 -49.49
N ARG A 17 -24.82 6.01 -49.81
CA ARG A 17 -25.37 6.98 -48.85
C ARG A 17 -26.70 6.45 -48.25
N PRO A 18 -27.44 7.24 -47.46
CA PRO A 18 -27.62 7.03 -46.03
C PRO A 18 -29.02 6.49 -45.73
N PHE A 19 -29.12 5.41 -44.95
CA PHE A 19 -30.40 5.03 -44.37
C PHE A 19 -30.55 5.77 -43.04
N ARG A 20 -31.25 6.91 -43.06
CA ARG A 20 -31.80 7.52 -41.84
C ARG A 20 -32.91 6.60 -41.34
N LEU A 21 -32.59 5.75 -40.37
CA LEU A 21 -33.60 5.21 -39.46
C LEU A 21 -33.85 6.25 -38.38
N SER A 22 -35.02 6.85 -38.51
CA SER A 22 -35.66 7.68 -37.51
C SER A 22 -35.99 6.84 -36.28
N GLY A 23 -35.55 7.31 -35.10
CA GLY A 23 -36.15 6.97 -33.82
C GLY A 23 -35.43 5.90 -33.01
N SER A 24 -34.61 6.32 -32.04
CA SER A 24 -34.70 5.90 -30.62
C SER A 24 -33.53 6.50 -29.82
N ASN A 25 -33.61 7.81 -29.54
CA ASN A 25 -32.51 8.57 -28.93
C ASN A 25 -32.58 8.57 -27.37
N GLY A 26 -33.04 7.49 -26.74
CA GLY A 26 -33.27 7.48 -25.29
C GLY A 26 -32.80 6.25 -24.52
N ILE A 27 -32.44 5.14 -25.18
CA ILE A 27 -32.27 3.84 -24.50
C ILE A 27 -30.82 3.30 -24.64
N TRP A 28 -30.01 3.85 -25.54
CA TRP A 28 -28.67 3.33 -25.85
C TRP A 28 -27.52 3.85 -24.97
N ASN A 29 -27.73 4.83 -24.09
CA ASN A 29 -26.66 5.34 -23.22
C ASN A 29 -26.44 4.49 -21.95
N HIS A 30 -27.41 3.65 -21.56
CA HIS A 30 -27.28 2.76 -20.40
C HIS A 30 -26.71 1.38 -20.75
N VAL A 31 -26.81 0.95 -22.00
CA VAL A 31 -26.33 -0.37 -22.44
C VAL A 31 -24.81 -0.37 -22.66
N GLU A 32 -24.22 0.71 -23.16
CA GLU A 32 -22.76 0.82 -23.32
C GLU A 32 -22.02 1.12 -22.00
N GLY A 33 -22.63 1.87 -21.07
CA GLY A 33 -22.05 2.15 -19.75
C GLY A 33 -22.07 0.95 -18.79
N ALA A 34 -23.07 0.08 -18.89
CA ALA A 34 -23.21 -1.09 -18.03
C ALA A 34 -22.13 -2.15 -18.31
N GLY A 35 -21.73 -2.33 -19.58
CA GLY A 35 -20.71 -3.31 -19.95
C GLY A 35 -19.32 -2.97 -19.41
N ILE A 36 -18.91 -1.71 -19.53
CA ILE A 36 -17.59 -1.25 -19.06
C ILE A 36 -17.53 -1.28 -17.53
N GLY A 37 -18.59 -0.83 -16.85
CA GLY A 37 -18.67 -0.89 -15.39
C GLY A 37 -18.55 -2.32 -14.85
N LEU A 38 -19.19 -3.29 -15.52
CA LEU A 38 -19.13 -4.70 -15.13
C LEU A 38 -17.70 -5.28 -15.27
N VAL A 39 -17.00 -4.98 -16.37
CA VAL A 39 -15.63 -5.47 -16.59
C VAL A 39 -14.66 -4.88 -15.56
N ILE A 40 -14.81 -3.59 -15.23
CA ILE A 40 -13.99 -2.94 -14.21
C ILE A 40 -14.28 -3.55 -12.83
N ALA A 41 -15.56 -3.73 -12.47
CA ALA A 41 -15.95 -4.32 -11.20
C ALA A 41 -15.44 -5.77 -11.06
N LEU A 42 -15.60 -6.61 -12.09
CA LEU A 42 -15.06 -7.97 -12.11
C LEU A 42 -13.53 -7.99 -12.04
N GLY A 43 -12.85 -7.09 -12.75
CA GLY A 43 -11.39 -6.96 -12.68
C GLY A 43 -10.90 -6.57 -11.29
N LEU A 44 -11.58 -5.62 -10.63
CA LEU A 44 -11.29 -5.21 -9.25
C LEU A 44 -11.53 -6.34 -8.24
N ILE A 45 -12.65 -7.06 -8.36
CA ILE A 45 -12.96 -8.21 -7.50
C ILE A 45 -11.92 -9.32 -7.71
N LEU A 46 -11.51 -9.58 -8.95
CA LEU A 46 -10.46 -10.57 -9.24
C LEU A 46 -9.10 -10.13 -8.68
N LEU A 47 -8.77 -8.83 -8.75
CA LEU A 47 -7.57 -8.29 -8.12
C LEU A 47 -7.62 -8.48 -6.59
N LEU A 48 -8.72 -8.11 -5.94
CA LEU A 48 -8.91 -8.27 -4.49
C LEU A 48 -8.89 -9.75 -4.07
N ALA A 49 -9.35 -10.66 -4.92
CA ALA A 49 -9.29 -12.11 -4.65
C ALA A 49 -7.86 -12.67 -4.76
N VAL A 50 -7.01 -12.10 -5.61
CA VAL A 50 -5.59 -12.48 -5.72
C VAL A 50 -4.75 -11.83 -4.62
N HIS A 51 -5.11 -10.62 -4.20
CA HIS A 51 -4.55 -9.97 -3.01
C HIS A 51 -5.26 -10.52 -1.78
N GLY A 52 -5.01 -11.79 -1.46
CA GLY A 52 -5.29 -12.32 -0.12
C GLY A 52 -4.64 -11.43 0.95
N PRO A 53 -5.04 -11.54 2.23
CA PRO A 53 -4.33 -10.84 3.30
C PRO A 53 -2.85 -11.14 3.12
N ALA A 54 -2.02 -10.09 3.05
CA ALA A 54 -0.58 -10.21 3.06
C ALA A 54 -0.17 -10.77 4.44
N ASN A 55 -0.47 -12.05 4.66
CA ASN A 55 0.21 -12.87 5.65
C ASN A 55 1.64 -12.91 5.13
N GLY A 56 2.47 -12.01 5.67
CA GLY A 56 3.91 -12.02 5.43
C GLY A 56 4.37 -13.46 5.51
N GLN A 57 5.01 -13.93 4.44
CA GLN A 57 5.51 -15.30 4.38
C GLN A 57 6.29 -15.55 5.67
N ASP A 58 6.03 -16.69 6.32
CA ASP A 58 6.83 -17.18 7.43
C ASP A 58 8.28 -17.31 6.94
N VAL A 59 9.04 -16.20 7.07
CA VAL A 59 10.48 -16.18 6.91
C VAL A 59 10.99 -17.20 7.93
N PRO A 60 11.80 -18.20 7.52
CA PRO A 60 12.30 -19.20 8.44
C PRO A 60 12.87 -18.49 9.66
N ALA A 61 12.34 -18.85 10.84
CA ALA A 61 12.52 -18.19 12.13
C ALA A 61 13.97 -18.14 12.66
N ASP A 62 14.94 -18.49 11.82
CA ASP A 62 16.35 -18.60 12.15
C ASP A 62 17.13 -17.30 11.88
N LYS A 63 16.53 -16.32 11.17
CA LYS A 63 17.15 -15.00 10.93
C LYS A 63 16.14 -13.85 10.89
N THR A 64 15.18 -13.82 11.81
CA THR A 64 14.53 -12.55 12.12
C THR A 64 15.53 -11.73 12.94
N ASP A 65 16.10 -10.69 12.32
CA ASP A 65 16.94 -9.72 13.02
C ASP A 65 16.11 -9.06 14.14
N ALA A 66 16.20 -9.65 15.33
CA ALA A 66 15.42 -9.24 16.47
C ALA A 66 16.14 -8.09 17.18
N VAL A 67 15.66 -6.87 16.97
CA VAL A 67 16.15 -5.70 17.70
C VAL A 67 15.52 -5.70 19.10
N ARG A 68 16.34 -5.97 20.13
CA ARG A 68 15.88 -5.93 21.53
C ARG A 68 15.88 -4.50 22.04
N VAL A 69 14.75 -4.06 22.58
CA VAL A 69 14.60 -2.78 23.29
C VAL A 69 14.40 -3.07 24.77
N ALA A 70 15.33 -2.62 25.61
CA ALA A 70 15.16 -2.66 27.05
C ALA A 70 14.18 -1.56 27.48
N TYR A 71 13.32 -1.87 28.43
CA TYR A 71 12.44 -0.92 29.08
C TYR A 71 12.22 -1.31 30.53
N ASP A 72 11.99 -0.31 31.37
CA ASP A 72 11.68 -0.46 32.77
C ASP A 72 10.23 -0.08 33.06
N ALA A 73 9.70 -0.51 34.20
CA ALA A 73 8.37 -0.10 34.64
C ALA A 73 8.23 1.42 34.76
N ALA A 74 9.34 2.13 35.04
CA ALA A 74 9.39 3.58 35.07
C ALA A 74 9.02 4.23 33.72
N ASP A 75 9.35 3.57 32.61
CA ASP A 75 9.02 4.06 31.27
C ASP A 75 7.51 4.08 30.99
N LEU A 76 6.74 3.32 31.78
CA LEU A 76 5.29 3.18 31.64
C LEU A 76 4.51 3.99 32.68
N ARG A 77 5.19 4.79 33.52
CA ARG A 77 4.53 5.50 34.64
C ARG A 77 3.78 6.75 34.20
N ASP A 78 4.28 7.45 33.20
CA ASP A 78 3.66 8.67 32.70
C ASP A 78 3.78 8.79 31.18
N ALA A 79 2.98 9.70 30.62
CA ALA A 79 2.89 9.89 29.18
C ALA A 79 4.21 10.40 28.55
N ALA A 80 5.04 11.13 29.30
CA ALA A 80 6.30 11.64 28.77
C ALA A 80 7.33 10.51 28.60
N HIS A 81 7.45 9.65 29.61
CA HIS A 81 8.31 8.48 29.55
C HIS A 81 7.79 7.44 28.55
N ALA A 82 6.47 7.26 28.46
CA ALA A 82 5.86 6.35 27.48
C ALA A 82 6.14 6.81 26.04
N ARG A 83 6.11 8.12 25.76
CA ARG A 83 6.53 8.67 24.46
C ARG A 83 8.01 8.44 24.19
N GLY A 84 8.86 8.57 25.20
CA GLY A 84 10.28 8.23 25.10
C GLY A 84 10.50 6.76 24.73
N LEU A 85 9.80 5.85 25.39
CA LEU A 85 9.82 4.44 25.05
C LEU A 85 9.30 4.19 23.63
N LEU A 86 8.20 4.84 23.24
CA LEU A 86 7.63 4.72 21.90
C LEU A 86 8.63 5.15 20.81
N ALA A 87 9.38 6.23 21.03
CA ALA A 87 10.43 6.66 20.10
C ALA A 87 11.57 5.63 19.98
N ARG A 88 11.94 4.96 21.08
CA ARG A 88 12.93 3.87 21.04
C ARG A 88 12.42 2.65 20.27
N LEU A 89 11.14 2.29 20.47
CA LEU A 89 10.49 1.21 19.71
C LEU A 89 10.40 1.54 18.22
N ASP A 90 10.10 2.80 17.90
CA ASP A 90 10.02 3.28 16.51
C ASP A 90 11.37 3.18 15.80
N HIS A 91 12.45 3.63 16.46
CA HIS A 91 13.80 3.47 15.94
C HIS A 91 14.17 1.98 15.76
N ALA A 92 13.81 1.12 16.73
CA ALA A 92 14.04 -0.31 16.60
C ALA A 92 13.25 -0.94 15.43
N ALA A 93 12.03 -0.47 15.18
CA ALA A 93 11.22 -0.88 14.04
C ALA A 93 11.86 -0.47 12.72
N LEU A 94 12.40 0.75 12.61
CA LEU A 94 13.14 1.19 11.41
C LEU A 94 14.34 0.27 11.14
N VAL A 95 15.14 -0.01 12.17
CA VAL A 95 16.32 -0.90 12.04
C VAL A 95 15.91 -2.31 11.64
N ALA A 96 14.87 -2.87 12.26
CA ALA A 96 14.34 -4.19 11.90
C ALA A 96 13.81 -4.26 10.46
N CYS A 97 13.32 -3.13 9.93
CA CYS A 97 12.85 -3.00 8.56
C CYS A 97 13.97 -2.64 7.54
N GLY A 98 15.23 -2.67 7.97
CA GLY A 98 16.38 -2.48 7.10
C GLY A 98 16.95 -1.06 7.05
N ASP A 99 16.58 -0.17 7.98
CA ASP A 99 17.33 1.08 8.16
C ASP A 99 18.70 0.75 8.77
N ASP A 100 19.74 1.10 8.03
CA ASP A 100 21.12 0.99 8.48
C ASP A 100 21.80 2.37 8.48
N ARG A 101 22.96 2.49 9.13
CA ARG A 101 23.68 3.77 9.21
C ARG A 101 24.15 4.29 7.85
N ALA A 102 24.18 3.43 6.82
CA ALA A 102 24.56 3.78 5.46
C ALA A 102 23.36 4.09 4.55
N SER A 103 22.13 3.91 5.03
CA SER A 103 20.92 4.14 4.27
C SER A 103 20.81 5.60 3.86
N LEU A 104 20.49 5.82 2.59
CA LEU A 104 20.17 7.14 2.05
C LEU A 104 18.91 7.69 2.72
N ASP A 105 18.83 9.01 2.91
CA ASP A 105 17.66 9.65 3.55
C ASP A 105 16.34 9.32 2.84
N ALA A 106 16.37 9.15 1.51
CA ALA A 106 15.22 8.75 0.73
C ALA A 106 14.74 7.33 1.07
N LEU A 107 15.67 6.40 1.33
CA LEU A 107 15.35 5.04 1.76
C LEU A 107 14.77 5.04 3.17
N ARG A 108 15.38 5.79 4.10
CA ARG A 108 14.85 5.94 5.46
C ARG A 108 13.43 6.52 5.44
N ALA A 109 13.17 7.54 4.62
CA ALA A 109 11.84 8.12 4.46
C ALA A 109 10.82 7.16 3.80
N ALA A 110 11.28 6.22 2.97
CA ALA A 110 10.44 5.17 2.42
C ALA A 110 10.11 4.11 3.49
N ILE A 111 11.11 3.67 4.28
CA ILE A 111 10.91 2.74 5.39
C ILE A 111 10.01 3.37 6.45
N ALA A 112 10.18 4.66 6.74
CA ALA A 112 9.36 5.40 7.70
C ALA A 112 7.86 5.36 7.36
N ARG A 113 7.53 5.31 6.06
CA ARG A 113 6.15 5.24 5.55
C ARG A 113 5.70 3.83 5.18
N SER A 114 6.55 2.83 5.42
CA SER A 114 6.28 1.44 5.06
C SER A 114 5.37 0.75 6.06
N ASP A 115 4.60 -0.22 5.58
CA ASP A 115 3.78 -1.09 6.41
C ASP A 115 4.64 -1.92 7.38
N CYS A 116 5.90 -2.23 7.01
CA CYS A 116 6.83 -2.94 7.88
C CYS A 116 7.02 -2.21 9.22
N ARG A 117 7.33 -0.90 9.17
CA ARG A 117 7.50 -0.09 10.38
C ARG A 117 6.21 -0.08 11.21
N GLN A 118 5.07 0.17 10.56
CA GLN A 118 3.78 0.27 11.23
C GLN A 118 3.42 -1.05 11.94
N GLN A 119 3.60 -2.18 11.26
CA GLN A 119 3.35 -3.51 11.81
C GLN A 119 4.32 -3.86 12.94
N ALA A 120 5.61 -3.59 12.77
CA ALA A 120 6.62 -3.83 13.81
C ALA A 120 6.33 -3.02 15.08
N LEU A 121 5.98 -1.74 14.92
CA LEU A 121 5.64 -0.87 16.05
C LEU A 121 4.35 -1.34 16.75
N ALA A 122 3.29 -1.63 15.99
CA ALA A 122 2.02 -2.13 16.54
C ALA A 122 2.22 -3.47 17.29
N GLN A 123 3.02 -4.39 16.74
CA GLN A 123 3.35 -5.65 17.40
C GLN A 123 4.15 -5.44 18.69
N ALA A 124 5.12 -4.52 18.70
CA ALA A 124 5.90 -4.21 19.89
C ALA A 124 5.03 -3.63 21.01
N VAL A 125 4.16 -2.66 20.68
CA VAL A 125 3.20 -2.06 21.63
C VAL A 125 2.23 -3.13 22.16
N ALA A 126 1.69 -3.98 21.29
CA ALA A 126 0.79 -5.06 21.67
C ALA A 126 1.46 -6.09 22.62
N ARG A 127 2.74 -6.41 22.41
CA ARG A 127 3.50 -7.30 23.30
C ARG A 127 3.73 -6.73 24.69
N ILE A 128 3.96 -5.42 24.79
CA ILE A 128 4.13 -4.74 26.09
C ILE A 128 2.79 -4.63 26.82
N GLY A 129 1.69 -4.41 26.08
CA GLY A 129 0.33 -4.45 26.63
C GLY A 129 0.01 -3.31 27.61
N ALA A 130 0.76 -2.21 27.58
CA ALA A 130 0.56 -1.08 28.49
C ALA A 130 -0.44 -0.06 27.91
N PRO A 131 -1.54 0.30 28.61
CA PRO A 131 -2.55 1.20 28.07
C PRO A 131 -2.02 2.61 27.79
N VAL A 132 -1.07 3.11 28.60
CA VAL A 132 -0.42 4.41 28.38
C VAL A 132 0.38 4.45 27.08
N LEU A 133 0.98 3.33 26.68
CA LEU A 133 1.76 3.23 25.45
C LEU A 133 0.85 3.17 24.23
N ASN A 134 -0.29 2.48 24.35
CA ASN A 134 -1.30 2.43 23.30
C ASN A 134 -1.94 3.81 23.07
N ALA A 135 -2.23 4.55 24.15
CA ALA A 135 -2.68 5.93 24.06
C ALA A 135 -1.63 6.83 23.38
N ALA A 136 -0.35 6.69 23.76
CA ALA A 136 0.74 7.45 23.14
C ALA A 136 0.91 7.15 21.64
N LEU A 137 0.70 5.88 21.22
CA LEU A 137 0.75 5.49 19.82
C LEU A 137 -0.35 6.19 18.99
N HIS A 138 -1.57 6.28 19.51
CA HIS A 138 -2.68 6.95 18.83
C HIS A 138 -2.55 8.49 18.81
N ASP A 139 -1.91 9.08 19.82
CA ASP A 139 -1.66 10.52 19.90
C ASP A 139 -0.51 10.99 18.98
N THR A 140 0.32 10.06 18.48
CA THR A 140 1.47 10.42 17.65
C THR A 140 1.01 10.60 16.20
N PRO A 141 1.08 11.83 15.63
CA PRO A 141 0.71 12.04 14.24
C PRO A 141 1.66 11.25 13.32
N PRO A 142 1.16 10.68 12.20
CA PRO A 142 2.01 10.01 11.23
C PRO A 142 3.03 11.01 10.69
N ALA A 143 4.31 10.68 10.83
CA ALA A 143 5.44 11.46 10.30
C ALA A 143 5.48 11.44 8.77
#